data_AF-A0A373LIB1-F1
#
_entry.id   AF-A0A373LIB1-F1
#
_cell.length_a   1.000
_cell.length_b   1.000
_cell.length_c   1.000
_cell.angle_alpha   90.00
_cell.angle_beta   90.00
_cell.angle_gamma   90.00
#
_symmetry.space_group_name_H-M   'P 1'
#
loop_
_entity.id
_entity.type
_entity.pdbx_description
1 polymer ?
#
loop_
_entity_poly.entity_id
_entity_poly.type
_entity_poly.pdbx_seq_one_letter_code
_entity_poly.pdbx_strand_id
1 'polypeptide(L)'
;MVMNHVLKYIEEHLEESLNIKRLAEIAGYSEYHFIRMFKRYTNETVMEYVCRRRLIRACEDILLGMRIIDVAIKYGWQSHSAFSKSFNREFGFPPSLLKTMKLEIDCIGGSYMNHIFLQTTKIGMSKEELLELLEETMDKNSIAFAPKKLSEVFKVACNAYKDKKRYSGEEYVTHPINVSILLAELGAEQDIILAGMFCDVSTKGNDANLENELPYDIWNIVKRIDNQESNEVILIKLAERLHNMRTIDYIDENKKVAKAKETIEIYMPLARKINNQKLIDELNNLAYKYNN
;
A
#
# COMPACT_ATOMS: atom_id res chain seq x y z
N MET A 1 19.06 1.02 -7.37
CA MET A 1 19.22 -0.36 -7.89
C MET A 1 18.78 -0.44 -9.35
N VAL A 2 19.24 -1.44 -10.12
CA VAL A 2 18.94 -1.61 -11.56
C VAL A 2 17.43 -1.58 -11.86
N MET A 3 16.60 -2.21 -11.03
CA MET A 3 15.15 -2.24 -11.25
C MET A 3 14.48 -0.86 -11.10
N ASN A 4 14.97 0.02 -10.22
CA ASN A 4 14.44 1.39 -10.12
C ASN A 4 14.62 2.18 -11.42
N HIS A 5 15.69 1.92 -12.18
CA HIS A 5 15.90 2.56 -13.48
C HIS A 5 14.89 2.04 -14.51
N VAL A 6 14.59 0.74 -14.49
CA VAL A 6 13.55 0.15 -15.34
C VAL A 6 12.17 0.71 -15.00
N LEU A 7 11.82 0.80 -13.71
CA LEU A 7 10.54 1.37 -13.29
C LEU A 7 10.42 2.83 -13.69
N LYS A 8 11.48 3.62 -13.49
CA LYS A 8 11.53 5.01 -13.95
C LYS A 8 11.32 5.11 -15.46
N TYR A 9 11.99 4.25 -16.24
CA TYR A 9 11.79 4.20 -17.69
C TYR A 9 10.34 3.88 -18.05
N ILE A 10 9.73 2.90 -17.39
CA ILE A 10 8.32 2.55 -17.62
C ILE A 10 7.41 3.76 -17.36
N GLU A 11 7.61 4.47 -16.25
CA GLU A 11 6.82 5.66 -15.91
C GLU A 11 6.91 6.78 -16.94
N GLU A 12 8.09 6.96 -17.54
CA GLU A 12 8.34 7.98 -18.56
C GLU A 12 7.75 7.59 -19.93
N HIS A 13 7.45 6.32 -20.17
CA HIS A 13 7.03 5.77 -21.47
C HIS A 13 5.68 5.04 -21.40
N LEU A 14 4.79 5.42 -20.46
CA LEU A 14 3.49 4.75 -20.28
C LEU A 14 2.56 4.90 -21.49
N GLU A 15 2.71 5.94 -22.31
CA GLU A 15 1.90 6.18 -23.52
C GLU A 15 2.36 5.35 -24.73
N GLU A 16 3.56 4.75 -24.65
CA GLU A 16 4.19 4.03 -25.76
C GLU A 16 3.96 2.52 -25.71
N SER A 17 4.21 1.82 -26.82
CA SER A 17 4.24 0.35 -26.82
C SER A 17 5.51 -0.14 -26.13
N LEU A 18 5.37 -0.61 -24.88
CA LEU A 18 6.48 -1.18 -24.12
C LEU A 18 6.74 -2.64 -24.50
N ASN A 19 8.01 -2.96 -24.74
CA ASN A 19 8.46 -4.31 -25.07
C ASN A 19 9.36 -4.86 -23.94
N ILE A 20 9.05 -6.07 -23.48
CA ILE A 20 9.82 -6.80 -22.46
C ILE A 20 11.30 -6.90 -22.84
N LYS A 21 11.60 -7.15 -24.12
CA LYS A 21 12.97 -7.21 -24.62
C LYS A 21 13.74 -5.92 -24.33
N ARG A 22 13.12 -4.78 -24.60
CA ARG A 22 13.73 -3.47 -24.39
C ARG A 22 13.97 -3.20 -22.90
N LEU A 23 13.01 -3.56 -22.06
CA LEU A 23 13.14 -3.40 -20.60
C LEU A 23 14.24 -4.30 -20.03
N ALA A 24 14.38 -5.52 -20.55
CA ALA A 24 15.46 -6.43 -20.19
C ALA A 24 16.84 -5.90 -20.60
N GLU A 25 16.96 -5.33 -21.80
CA GLU A 25 18.18 -4.66 -22.27
C GLU A 25 18.59 -3.50 -21.35
N ILE A 26 17.64 -2.65 -20.96
CA ILE A 26 17.88 -1.54 -20.01
C ILE A 26 18.38 -2.07 -18.66
N ALA A 27 17.86 -3.21 -18.22
CA ALA A 27 18.27 -3.87 -16.99
C ALA A 27 19.62 -4.61 -17.10
N GLY A 28 20.17 -4.77 -18.31
CA GLY A 28 21.35 -5.62 -18.54
C GLY A 28 21.08 -7.11 -18.30
N TYR A 29 19.84 -7.55 -18.48
CA TYR A 29 19.41 -8.93 -18.24
C TYR A 29 18.92 -9.61 -19.51
N SER A 30 18.96 -10.95 -19.53
CA SER A 30 18.16 -11.72 -20.49
C SER A 30 16.67 -11.53 -20.20
N GLU A 31 15.81 -11.62 -21.22
CA GLU A 31 14.36 -11.46 -21.06
C GLU A 31 13.78 -12.36 -19.97
N TYR A 32 14.21 -13.62 -19.94
CA TYR A 32 13.77 -14.59 -18.95
C TYR A 32 14.17 -14.19 -17.52
N HIS A 33 15.42 -13.78 -17.32
CA HIS A 33 15.88 -13.34 -16.01
C HIS A 33 15.21 -12.03 -15.59
N PHE A 34 15.03 -11.11 -16.54
CA PHE A 34 14.33 -9.86 -16.32
C PHE A 34 12.90 -10.07 -15.86
N ILE A 35 12.09 -10.87 -16.57
CA ILE A 35 10.70 -11.14 -16.16
C ILE A 35 10.65 -11.70 -14.74
N ARG A 36 11.53 -12.66 -14.43
CA ARG A 36 11.60 -13.28 -13.10
C ARG A 36 11.97 -12.26 -12.03
N MET A 37 13.00 -11.45 -12.29
CA MET A 37 13.47 -10.43 -11.35
C MET A 37 12.47 -9.28 -11.21
N PHE A 38 11.82 -8.87 -12.30
CA PHE A 38 10.77 -7.85 -12.30
C PHE A 38 9.59 -8.33 -11.48
N LYS A 39 9.05 -9.52 -11.77
CA LYS A 39 7.96 -10.10 -10.98
C LYS A 39 8.35 -10.27 -9.51
N ARG A 40 9.60 -10.65 -9.21
CA ARG A 40 10.09 -10.70 -7.83
C ARG A 40 10.18 -9.32 -7.17
N TYR A 41 10.48 -8.29 -7.94
CA TYR A 41 10.67 -6.92 -7.45
C TYR A 41 9.36 -6.14 -7.30
N THR A 42 8.48 -6.20 -8.29
CA THR A 42 7.22 -5.45 -8.35
C THR A 42 6.03 -6.25 -7.88
N ASN A 43 6.19 -7.56 -7.78
CA ASN A 43 5.13 -8.50 -7.48
C ASN A 43 4.01 -8.60 -8.54
N GLU A 44 4.27 -8.07 -9.72
CA GLU A 44 3.33 -8.04 -10.83
C GLU A 44 4.11 -8.49 -12.06
N THR A 45 3.43 -9.11 -13.02
CA THR A 45 4.03 -9.20 -14.35
C THR A 45 4.28 -7.79 -14.88
N VAL A 46 5.24 -7.66 -15.79
CA VAL A 46 5.54 -6.38 -16.44
C VAL A 46 4.27 -5.74 -17.00
N MET A 47 3.42 -6.54 -17.64
CA MET A 47 2.18 -6.04 -18.25
C MET A 47 1.10 -5.65 -17.24
N GLU A 48 0.97 -6.36 -16.12
CA GLU A 48 0.06 -5.97 -15.03
C GLU A 48 0.50 -4.64 -14.42
N TYR A 49 1.79 -4.49 -14.11
CA TYR A 49 2.35 -3.25 -13.60
C TYR A 49 2.08 -2.09 -14.55
N VAL A 50 2.43 -2.23 -15.83
CA VAL A 50 2.21 -1.20 -16.86
C VAL A 50 0.73 -0.86 -16.98
N CYS A 51 -0.15 -1.86 -17.01
CA CYS A 51 -1.60 -1.67 -17.10
C CYS A 51 -2.12 -0.84 -15.92
N ARG A 52 -1.76 -1.22 -14.68
CA ARG A 52 -2.14 -0.51 -13.48
C ARG A 52 -1.64 0.94 -13.48
N ARG A 53 -0.36 1.16 -13.83
CA ARG A 53 0.22 2.51 -13.91
C ARG A 53 -0.47 3.38 -14.95
N ARG A 54 -0.81 2.83 -16.12
CA ARG A 54 -1.62 3.51 -17.14
C ARG A 54 -3.01 3.86 -16.65
N LEU A 55 -3.68 2.96 -15.93
CA LEU A 55 -5.01 3.21 -15.37
C LEU A 55 -4.98 4.32 -14.32
N ILE A 56 -3.94 4.38 -13.48
CA ILE A 56 -3.74 5.47 -12.51
C ILE A 56 -3.57 6.81 -13.23
N ARG A 57 -2.70 6.89 -14.25
CA ARG A 57 -2.52 8.11 -15.05
C ARG A 57 -3.79 8.50 -15.81
N ALA A 58 -4.52 7.51 -16.31
CA ALA A 58 -5.81 7.72 -16.95
C ALA A 58 -6.82 8.39 -16.00
N CYS A 59 -6.81 8.07 -14.71
CA CYS A 59 -7.65 8.78 -13.74
C CYS A 59 -7.33 10.27 -13.70
N GLU A 60 -6.05 10.64 -13.62
CA GLU A 60 -5.60 12.05 -13.61
C GLU A 60 -6.14 12.79 -14.84
N ASP A 61 -5.95 12.24 -16.04
CA ASP A 61 -6.41 12.85 -17.30
C ASP A 61 -7.93 12.98 -17.39
N ILE A 62 -8.69 11.94 -16.99
CA ILE A 62 -10.16 11.98 -17.00
C ILE A 62 -10.66 13.11 -16.10
N LEU A 63 -10.02 13.28 -14.93
CA LEU A 63 -10.42 14.25 -13.93
C LEU A 63 -10.02 15.68 -14.30
N LEU A 64 -8.95 15.84 -15.09
CA LEU A 64 -8.60 17.09 -15.77
C LEU A 64 -9.54 17.43 -16.93
N GLY A 65 -10.46 16.53 -17.27
CA GLY A 65 -11.53 16.79 -18.23
C GLY A 65 -11.42 16.03 -19.54
N MET A 66 -10.35 15.24 -19.75
CA MET A 66 -10.17 14.46 -20.97
C MET A 66 -11.29 13.44 -21.16
N ARG A 67 -11.71 13.22 -22.41
CA ARG A 67 -12.77 12.23 -22.69
C ARG A 67 -12.21 10.83 -22.49
N ILE A 68 -13.01 9.95 -21.90
CA ILE A 68 -12.61 8.56 -21.58
C ILE A 68 -12.07 7.82 -22.82
N ILE A 69 -12.66 8.05 -23.99
CA ILE A 69 -12.20 7.43 -25.23
C ILE A 69 -10.81 7.92 -25.66
N ASP A 70 -10.50 9.20 -25.46
CA ASP A 70 -9.20 9.78 -25.79
C ASP A 70 -8.13 9.26 -24.82
N VAL A 71 -8.48 9.15 -23.53
CA VAL A 71 -7.60 8.58 -22.50
C VAL A 71 -7.29 7.11 -22.78
N ALA A 72 -8.30 6.33 -23.18
CA ALA A 72 -8.11 4.93 -23.57
C ALA A 72 -7.09 4.82 -24.73
N ILE A 73 -7.24 5.67 -25.76
CA ILE A 73 -6.33 5.70 -26.92
C ILE A 73 -4.92 6.15 -26.49
N LYS A 74 -4.82 7.22 -25.70
CA LYS A 74 -3.55 7.79 -25.21
C LYS A 74 -2.67 6.73 -24.52
N TYR A 75 -3.27 5.85 -23.73
CA TYR A 75 -2.55 4.78 -23.03
C TYR A 75 -2.58 3.42 -23.74
N GLY A 76 -2.95 3.40 -25.02
CA GLY A 76 -2.78 2.25 -25.90
C GLY A 76 -3.87 1.17 -25.81
N TRP A 77 -5.02 1.44 -25.20
CA TRP A 77 -6.17 0.54 -25.30
C TRP A 77 -6.83 0.66 -26.67
N GLN A 78 -7.00 -0.50 -27.33
CA GLN A 78 -7.59 -0.61 -28.66
C GLN A 78 -9.09 -0.30 -28.71
N SER A 79 -9.76 -0.27 -27.55
CA SER A 79 -11.18 0.09 -27.49
C SER A 79 -11.58 0.64 -26.12
N HIS A 80 -12.61 1.48 -26.12
CA HIS A 80 -13.26 1.99 -24.91
C HIS A 80 -13.76 0.86 -23.99
N SER A 81 -14.25 -0.25 -24.56
CA SER A 81 -14.75 -1.39 -23.80
C SER A 81 -13.63 -2.14 -23.08
N ALA A 82 -12.49 -2.36 -23.74
CA ALA A 82 -11.33 -2.98 -23.12
C ALA A 82 -10.73 -2.11 -22.00
N PHE A 83 -10.67 -0.79 -22.21
CA PHE A 83 -10.28 0.16 -21.18
C PHE A 83 -11.24 0.10 -19.99
N SER A 84 -12.54 0.25 -20.23
CA SER A 84 -13.56 0.29 -19.17
C SER A 84 -13.59 -1.01 -18.35
N LYS A 85 -13.40 -2.18 -19.00
CA LYS A 85 -13.27 -3.46 -18.29
C LYS A 85 -12.01 -3.52 -17.43
N SER A 86 -10.88 -3.05 -17.95
CA SER A 86 -9.61 -3.01 -17.22
C SER A 86 -9.70 -2.06 -16.03
N PHE A 87 -10.27 -0.88 -16.25
CA PHE A 87 -10.56 0.14 -15.24
C PHE A 87 -11.48 -0.39 -14.15
N ASN A 88 -12.60 -1.01 -14.52
CA ASN A 88 -13.55 -1.58 -13.55
C ASN A 88 -12.94 -2.76 -12.78
N ARG A 89 -12.10 -3.57 -13.42
CA ARG A 89 -11.38 -4.66 -12.75
C ARG A 89 -10.37 -4.12 -11.74
N GLU A 90 -9.68 -3.02 -12.06
CA GLU A 90 -8.67 -2.42 -11.20
C GLU A 90 -9.30 -1.64 -10.03
N PHE A 91 -10.39 -0.90 -10.30
CA PHE A 91 -10.91 0.11 -9.38
C PHE A 91 -12.30 -0.20 -8.82
N GLY A 92 -12.99 -1.22 -9.34
CA GLY A 92 -14.30 -1.67 -8.84
C GLY A 92 -15.50 -0.85 -9.33
N PHE A 93 -15.29 0.18 -10.15
CA PHE A 93 -16.35 1.00 -10.74
C PHE A 93 -15.99 1.45 -12.16
N PRO A 94 -16.97 1.83 -13.00
CA PRO A 94 -16.71 2.31 -14.35
C PRO A 94 -16.11 3.74 -14.37
N PRO A 95 -15.25 4.06 -15.36
CA PRO A 95 -14.55 5.35 -15.44
C PRO A 95 -15.50 6.56 -15.54
N SER A 96 -16.73 6.37 -16.01
CA SER A 96 -17.75 7.43 -16.08
C SER A 96 -18.16 7.96 -14.70
N LEU A 97 -18.05 7.16 -13.64
CA LEU A 97 -18.40 7.58 -12.28
C LEU A 97 -17.28 8.37 -11.60
N LEU A 98 -16.07 8.38 -12.15
CA LEU A 98 -14.90 8.97 -11.52
C LEU A 98 -15.09 10.46 -11.18
N LYS A 99 -15.70 11.22 -12.09
CA LYS A 99 -16.00 12.65 -11.86
C LYS A 99 -17.09 12.86 -10.81
N THR A 100 -18.13 12.02 -10.81
CA THR A 100 -19.21 12.07 -9.82
C THR A 100 -18.67 11.75 -8.43
N MET A 101 -17.86 10.69 -8.32
CA MET A 101 -17.20 10.30 -7.07
C MET A 101 -16.29 11.42 -6.55
N LYS A 102 -15.53 12.09 -7.43
CA LYS A 102 -14.73 13.27 -7.04
C LYS A 102 -15.62 14.41 -6.53
N LEU A 103 -16.66 14.77 -7.27
CA LEU A 103 -17.54 15.89 -6.91
C LEU A 103 -18.27 15.64 -5.58
N GLU A 104 -18.70 14.40 -5.31
CA GLU A 104 -19.29 14.03 -4.01
C GLU A 104 -18.28 14.20 -2.87
N ILE A 105 -17.02 13.79 -3.08
CA ILE A 105 -15.94 13.96 -2.10
C ILE A 105 -15.61 15.45 -1.87
N ASP A 106 -15.54 16.26 -2.93
CA ASP A 106 -15.26 17.69 -2.85
C ASP A 106 -16.42 18.46 -2.17
N CYS A 107 -17.68 18.09 -2.45
CA CYS A 107 -18.87 18.70 -1.81
C CYS A 107 -18.97 18.44 -0.30
N ILE A 108 -18.35 17.35 0.19
CA ILE A 108 -18.28 17.02 1.61
C ILE A 108 -17.10 17.76 2.30
N GLY A 109 -16.41 18.66 1.59
CA GLY A 109 -15.31 19.47 2.13
C GLY A 109 -13.94 18.78 2.08
N GLY A 110 -13.79 17.75 1.24
CA GLY A 110 -12.53 17.06 1.02
C GLY A 110 -11.66 17.69 -0.07
N SER A 111 -10.35 17.81 0.15
CA SER A 111 -9.37 18.10 -0.91
C SER A 111 -8.72 16.79 -1.35
N TYR A 112 -9.49 15.89 -1.99
CA TYR A 112 -9.20 14.46 -1.83
C TYR A 112 -9.33 13.63 -3.11
N MET A 113 -8.35 13.81 -3.98
CA MET A 113 -8.12 12.89 -5.11
C MET A 113 -7.13 11.77 -4.78
N ASN A 114 -6.28 11.95 -3.75
CA ASN A 114 -5.45 10.90 -3.16
C ASN A 114 -6.27 9.82 -2.42
N HIS A 115 -7.61 9.96 -2.35
CA HIS A 115 -8.49 9.18 -1.47
C HIS A 115 -9.22 8.04 -2.18
N ILE A 116 -9.05 7.88 -3.49
CA ILE A 116 -9.65 6.74 -4.20
C ILE A 116 -8.85 5.46 -3.91
N PHE A 117 -7.55 5.57 -3.65
CA PHE A 117 -6.64 4.44 -3.40
C PHE A 117 -5.72 4.75 -2.21
N LEU A 118 -5.57 3.83 -1.27
CA LEU A 118 -4.50 3.89 -0.26
C LEU A 118 -3.15 3.78 -1.00
N GLN A 119 -2.20 4.69 -0.78
CA GLN A 119 -0.96 4.67 -1.54
C GLN A 119 -0.21 3.38 -1.25
N THR A 120 0.29 2.76 -2.31
CA THR A 120 1.22 1.64 -2.20
C THR A 120 2.62 2.22 -2.14
N THR A 121 3.30 2.01 -1.02
CA THR A 121 4.70 2.38 -0.89
C THR A 121 5.55 1.62 -1.89
N LYS A 122 6.62 2.27 -2.38
CA LYS A 122 7.51 1.62 -3.34
C LYS A 122 8.29 0.52 -2.63
N ILE A 123 8.30 -0.67 -3.22
CA ILE A 123 9.13 -1.78 -2.73
C ILE A 123 10.61 -1.38 -2.81
N GLY A 124 11.38 -1.68 -1.76
CA GLY A 124 12.81 -1.36 -1.68
C GLY A 124 13.12 0.02 -1.10
N MET A 125 12.14 0.75 -0.57
CA MET A 125 12.41 1.98 0.19
C MET A 125 13.14 1.68 1.50
N SER A 126 14.12 2.52 1.85
CA SER A 126 14.78 2.45 3.14
C SER A 126 13.85 2.90 4.27
N LYS A 127 14.16 2.53 5.51
CA LYS A 127 13.40 2.98 6.68
C LYS A 127 13.42 4.50 6.86
N GLU A 128 14.49 5.17 6.41
CA GLU A 128 14.60 6.63 6.38
C GLU A 128 13.68 7.24 5.31
N GLU A 129 13.67 6.69 4.09
CA GLU A 129 12.74 7.14 3.04
C GLU A 129 11.27 6.93 3.44
N LEU A 130 10.99 5.85 4.17
CA LEU A 130 9.65 5.59 4.70
C LEU A 130 9.27 6.54 5.85
N LEU A 131 10.23 6.99 6.65
CA LEU A 131 9.98 8.00 7.69
C LEU A 131 9.62 9.34 7.06
N GLU A 132 10.36 9.77 6.04
CA GLU A 132 10.04 11.00 5.28
C GLU A 132 8.65 10.90 4.65
N LEU A 133 8.31 9.74 4.05
CA LEU A 133 6.99 9.52 3.48
C LEU A 133 5.88 9.54 4.54
N LEU A 134 6.14 9.02 5.74
CA LEU A 134 5.18 9.08 6.85
C LEU A 134 4.92 10.52 7.28
N GLU A 135 5.96 11.33 7.45
CA GLU A 135 5.83 12.76 7.76
C GLU A 135 5.00 13.49 6.70
N GLU A 136 5.35 13.30 5.42
CA GLU A 136 4.58 13.87 4.30
C GLU A 136 3.12 13.42 4.31
N THR A 137 2.85 12.16 4.65
CA THR A 137 1.49 11.61 4.67
C THR A 137 0.68 12.20 5.82
N MET A 138 1.30 12.36 7.00
CA MET A 138 0.66 12.99 8.15
C MET A 138 0.34 14.46 7.86
N ASP A 139 1.27 15.21 7.25
CA ASP A 139 1.06 16.59 6.83
C ASP A 139 -0.07 16.69 5.78
N LYS A 140 -0.04 15.86 4.73
CA LYS A 140 -1.07 15.85 3.67
C LYS A 140 -2.46 15.57 4.21
N ASN A 141 -2.59 14.75 5.24
CA ASN A 141 -3.86 14.41 5.88
C ASN A 141 -4.22 15.35 7.05
N SER A 142 -3.49 16.46 7.24
CA SER A 142 -3.71 17.44 8.31
C SER A 142 -3.70 16.82 9.72
N ILE A 143 -2.89 15.78 9.92
CA ILE A 143 -2.74 15.10 11.20
C ILE A 143 -1.72 15.87 12.02
N ALA A 144 -2.14 16.46 13.13
CA ALA A 144 -1.22 17.14 14.02
C ALA A 144 -0.27 16.12 14.67
N PHE A 145 1.04 16.35 14.57
CA PHE A 145 2.04 15.50 15.21
C PHE A 145 3.24 16.28 15.75
N ALA A 146 3.84 15.75 16.81
CA ALA A 146 5.11 16.25 17.34
C ALA A 146 6.30 15.55 16.66
N PRO A 147 7.16 16.26 15.88
CA PRO A 147 8.27 15.65 15.15
C PRO A 147 9.29 14.95 16.07
N LYS A 148 9.54 15.53 17.25
CA LYS A 148 10.42 14.92 18.26
C LYS A 148 9.88 13.57 18.75
N LYS A 149 8.57 13.50 19.04
CA LYS A 149 7.90 12.25 19.47
C LYS A 149 7.99 11.18 18.38
N LEU A 150 7.74 11.54 17.12
CA LEU A 150 7.89 10.65 15.96
C LEU A 150 9.33 10.12 15.84
N SER A 151 10.34 11.00 15.88
CA SER A 151 11.75 10.61 15.75
C SER A 151 12.21 9.68 16.89
N GLU A 152 11.78 9.93 18.13
CA GLU A 152 12.09 9.08 19.28
C GLU A 152 11.47 7.69 19.13
N VAL A 153 10.18 7.62 18.79
CA VAL A 153 9.47 6.35 18.61
C VAL A 153 10.01 5.55 17.43
N PHE A 154 10.36 6.22 16.33
CA PHE A 154 11.00 5.59 15.18
C PHE A 154 12.32 4.90 15.54
N LYS A 155 13.15 5.53 16.38
CA LYS A 155 14.42 4.93 16.85
C LYS A 155 14.16 3.68 17.69
N VAL A 156 13.15 3.73 18.58
CA VAL A 156 12.73 2.57 19.38
C VAL A 156 12.28 1.43 18.47
N ALA A 157 11.46 1.71 17.45
CA ALA A 157 11.03 0.70 16.48
C ALA A 157 12.23 0.09 15.72
N CYS A 158 13.17 0.91 15.23
CA CYS A 158 14.38 0.43 14.58
C CYS A 158 15.19 -0.52 15.47
N ASN A 159 15.26 -0.24 16.77
CA ASN A 159 15.99 -1.07 17.71
C ASN A 159 15.22 -2.36 18.05
N ALA A 160 13.90 -2.28 18.21
CA ALA A 160 13.03 -3.43 18.49
C ALA A 160 13.08 -4.50 17.40
N TYR A 161 13.21 -4.11 16.13
CA TYR A 161 13.29 -5.03 14.98
C TYR A 161 14.72 -5.21 14.44
N LYS A 162 15.74 -4.82 15.20
CA LYS A 162 17.14 -4.92 14.78
C LYS A 162 17.51 -6.35 14.37
N ASP A 163 18.26 -6.46 13.28
CA ASP A 163 18.74 -7.72 12.69
C ASP A 163 17.63 -8.68 12.21
N LYS A 164 16.36 -8.26 12.23
CA LYS A 164 15.23 -9.02 11.68
C LYS A 164 15.03 -8.67 10.21
N LYS A 165 14.62 -9.65 9.41
CA LYS A 165 14.35 -9.48 7.97
C LYS A 165 12.96 -9.96 7.57
N ARG A 166 12.33 -9.29 6.62
CA ARG A 166 11.12 -9.76 5.92
C ARG A 166 11.45 -10.91 4.98
N TYR A 167 10.42 -11.64 4.55
CA TYR A 167 10.56 -12.63 3.47
C TYR A 167 11.05 -12.01 2.14
N SER A 168 10.80 -10.71 1.91
CA SER A 168 11.34 -9.95 0.78
C SER A 168 12.86 -9.75 0.87
N GLY A 169 13.46 -9.86 2.07
CA GLY A 169 14.88 -9.61 2.35
C GLY A 169 15.18 -8.24 2.94
N GLU A 170 14.19 -7.34 3.00
CA GLU A 170 14.29 -6.01 3.61
C GLU A 170 14.39 -6.08 5.14
N GLU A 171 14.87 -5.01 5.78
CA GLU A 171 14.81 -4.85 7.24
C GLU A 171 13.37 -4.98 7.73
N TYR A 172 13.15 -5.72 8.82
CA TYR A 172 11.77 -6.00 9.26
C TYR A 172 10.99 -4.72 9.62
N VAL A 173 11.67 -3.71 10.17
CA VAL A 173 11.07 -2.43 10.57
C VAL A 173 10.35 -1.70 9.43
N THR A 174 10.72 -1.96 8.16
CA THR A 174 10.03 -1.33 7.03
C THR A 174 8.54 -1.71 6.99
N HIS A 175 8.18 -2.93 7.40
CA HIS A 175 6.79 -3.35 7.42
C HIS A 175 5.94 -2.54 8.41
N PRO A 176 6.26 -2.46 9.72
CA PRO A 176 5.51 -1.62 10.66
C PRO A 176 5.49 -0.12 10.31
N ILE A 177 6.55 0.42 9.68
CA ILE A 177 6.52 1.82 9.21
C ILE A 177 5.48 1.98 8.08
N ASN A 178 5.42 1.03 7.14
CA ASN A 178 4.38 1.03 6.12
C ASN A 178 2.97 0.89 6.70
N VAL A 179 2.79 0.12 7.78
CA VAL A 179 1.52 0.07 8.52
C VAL A 179 1.17 1.44 9.09
N SER A 180 2.16 2.17 9.62
CA SER A 180 1.98 3.53 10.14
C SER A 180 1.58 4.52 9.05
N ILE A 181 2.17 4.40 7.85
CA ILE A 181 1.76 5.20 6.68
C ILE A 181 0.30 4.92 6.33
N LEU A 182 -0.12 3.65 6.28
CA LEU A 182 -1.53 3.31 6.04
C LEU A 182 -2.46 3.88 7.11
N LEU A 183 -2.06 3.85 8.38
CA LEU A 183 -2.84 4.45 9.46
C LEU A 183 -2.98 5.98 9.26
N ALA A 184 -1.92 6.65 8.80
CA ALA A 184 -1.97 8.06 8.47
C ALA A 184 -2.91 8.34 7.28
N GLU A 185 -2.90 7.50 6.24
CA GLU A 185 -3.85 7.61 5.12
C GLU A 185 -5.31 7.34 5.52
N LEU A 186 -5.51 6.51 6.54
CA LEU A 186 -6.81 6.23 7.12
C LEU A 186 -7.28 7.34 8.08
N GLY A 187 -6.45 8.37 8.29
CA GLY A 187 -6.77 9.52 9.16
C GLY A 187 -6.69 9.20 10.65
N ALA A 188 -5.89 8.21 11.05
CA ALA A 188 -5.72 7.88 12.46
C ALA A 188 -4.96 8.99 13.22
N GLU A 189 -5.15 9.07 14.53
CA GLU A 189 -4.41 10.02 15.37
C GLU A 189 -2.94 9.61 15.52
N GLN A 190 -2.08 10.59 15.85
CA GLN A 190 -0.63 10.40 15.97
C GLN A 190 -0.28 9.16 16.81
N ASP A 191 -0.92 8.95 17.96
CA ASP A 191 -0.55 7.86 18.86
C ASP A 191 -0.90 6.47 18.31
N ILE A 192 -1.98 6.37 17.53
CA ILE A 192 -2.36 5.14 16.83
C ILE A 192 -1.36 4.86 15.69
N ILE A 193 -1.01 5.89 14.92
CA ILE A 193 0.00 5.80 13.85
C ILE A 193 1.32 5.31 14.41
N LEU A 194 1.80 5.93 15.49
CA LEU A 194 3.07 5.59 16.12
C LEU A 194 3.03 4.20 16.78
N ALA A 195 1.90 3.79 17.37
CA ALA A 195 1.72 2.43 17.87
C ALA A 195 1.75 1.37 16.74
N GLY A 196 1.32 1.75 15.53
CA GLY A 196 1.42 0.92 14.33
C GLY A 196 2.84 0.47 14.01
N MET A 197 3.87 1.22 14.42
CA MET A 197 5.27 0.83 14.28
C MET A 197 5.66 -0.41 15.11
N PHE A 198 4.76 -0.90 15.98
CA PHE A 198 4.99 -2.05 16.87
C PHE A 198 3.97 -3.17 16.67
N CYS A 199 3.21 -3.17 15.56
CA CYS A 199 2.12 -4.12 15.32
C CYS A 199 2.52 -5.61 15.44
N ASP A 200 3.77 -5.92 15.12
CA ASP A 200 4.31 -7.29 15.13
C ASP A 200 5.38 -7.51 16.22
N VAL A 201 5.55 -6.59 17.17
CA VAL A 201 6.73 -6.57 18.03
C VAL A 201 6.81 -7.80 18.95
N SER A 202 5.69 -8.28 19.47
CA SER A 202 5.61 -9.45 20.34
C SER A 202 5.98 -10.76 19.64
N THR A 203 5.82 -10.83 18.31
CA THR A 203 6.08 -12.07 17.54
C THR A 203 7.33 -12.01 16.66
N LYS A 204 7.83 -10.81 16.35
CA LYS A 204 8.95 -10.61 15.41
C LYS A 204 10.05 -9.71 15.93
N GLY A 205 9.77 -8.87 16.91
CA GLY A 205 10.72 -7.93 17.50
C GLY A 205 11.24 -8.37 18.87
N ASN A 206 11.84 -7.42 19.57
CA ASN A 206 12.16 -7.48 20.98
C ASN A 206 11.31 -6.45 21.71
N ASP A 207 10.47 -6.92 22.64
CA ASP A 207 9.51 -6.11 23.39
C ASP A 207 9.91 -5.87 24.85
N ALA A 208 11.04 -6.43 25.31
CA ALA A 208 11.40 -6.52 26.72
C ALA A 208 11.47 -5.18 27.49
N ASN A 209 11.77 -4.07 26.79
CA ASN A 209 11.96 -2.75 27.41
C ASN A 209 11.01 -1.66 26.88
N LEU A 210 10.03 -2.01 26.05
CA LEU A 210 9.17 -1.01 25.40
C LEU A 210 8.39 -0.15 26.38
N GLU A 211 8.01 -0.69 27.54
CA GLU A 211 7.33 0.06 28.60
C GLU A 211 8.14 1.28 29.09
N ASN A 212 9.47 1.18 29.08
CA ASN A 212 10.36 2.25 29.54
C ASN A 212 10.84 3.16 28.39
N GLU A 213 10.82 2.66 27.15
CA GLU A 213 11.34 3.37 25.98
C GLU A 213 10.26 4.16 25.24
N LEU A 214 8.99 3.78 25.36
CA LEU A 214 7.87 4.43 24.68
C LEU A 214 7.15 5.46 25.56
N PRO A 215 6.63 6.55 24.98
CA PRO A 215 5.64 7.39 25.65
C PRO A 215 4.44 6.57 26.14
N TYR A 216 3.93 6.91 27.33
CA TYR A 216 2.87 6.17 28.02
C TYR A 216 1.64 5.88 27.15
N ASP A 217 1.17 6.88 26.40
CA ASP A 217 -0.02 6.76 25.54
C ASP A 217 0.18 5.74 24.42
N ILE A 218 1.38 5.70 23.84
CA ILE A 218 1.75 4.74 22.78
C ILE A 218 1.89 3.35 23.38
N TRP A 219 2.61 3.21 24.51
CA TRP A 219 2.77 1.93 25.20
C TRP A 219 1.42 1.29 25.55
N ASN A 220 0.45 2.11 26.01
CA ASN A 220 -0.89 1.63 26.33
C ASN A 220 -1.63 1.05 25.13
N ILE A 221 -1.40 1.55 23.92
CA ILE A 221 -1.95 0.99 22.69
C ILE A 221 -1.18 -0.28 22.33
N VAL A 222 0.16 -0.22 22.32
CA VAL A 222 1.05 -1.33 21.92
C VAL A 222 0.80 -2.59 22.75
N LYS A 223 0.73 -2.49 24.08
CA LYS A 223 0.47 -3.64 24.97
C LYS A 223 -0.90 -4.29 24.76
N ARG A 224 -1.82 -3.58 24.10
CA ARG A 224 -3.17 -4.06 23.76
C ARG A 224 -3.29 -4.58 22.34
N ILE A 225 -2.26 -4.42 21.48
CA ILE A 225 -2.35 -4.80 20.05
C ILE A 225 -2.76 -6.27 19.91
N ASP A 226 -2.22 -7.17 20.72
CA ASP A 226 -2.56 -8.59 20.64
C ASP A 226 -4.03 -8.88 21.03
N ASN A 227 -4.68 -8.01 21.81
CA ASN A 227 -6.06 -8.16 22.27
C ASN A 227 -7.06 -7.39 21.38
N GLN A 228 -8.09 -8.04 20.84
CA GLN A 228 -9.05 -7.41 19.91
C GLN A 228 -10.20 -6.66 20.62
N GLU A 229 -9.89 -5.71 21.49
CA GLU A 229 -10.92 -5.10 22.36
C GLU A 229 -11.36 -3.69 21.95
N SER A 230 -10.55 -2.96 21.18
CA SER A 230 -10.76 -1.53 20.93
C SER A 230 -10.65 -1.15 19.46
N ASN A 231 -11.36 -0.09 19.04
CA ASN A 231 -11.39 0.36 17.64
C ASN A 231 -9.98 0.74 17.12
N GLU A 232 -9.12 1.31 17.95
CA GLU A 232 -7.75 1.70 17.59
C GLU A 232 -6.90 0.45 17.26
N VAL A 233 -6.98 -0.57 18.12
CA VAL A 233 -6.28 -1.85 17.89
C VAL A 233 -6.83 -2.59 16.67
N ILE A 234 -8.15 -2.57 16.45
CA ILE A 234 -8.75 -3.15 15.25
C ILE A 234 -8.22 -2.43 14.01
N LEU A 235 -8.13 -1.09 14.03
CA LEU A 235 -7.61 -0.30 12.92
C LEU A 235 -6.15 -0.67 12.61
N ILE A 236 -5.30 -0.81 13.64
CA ILE A 236 -3.90 -1.26 13.49
C ILE A 236 -3.85 -2.65 12.85
N LYS A 237 -4.63 -3.61 13.35
CA LYS A 237 -4.69 -4.98 12.81
C LYS A 237 -5.18 -5.02 11.36
N LEU A 238 -6.13 -4.16 11.01
CA LEU A 238 -6.62 -4.06 9.64
C LEU A 238 -5.58 -3.46 8.69
N ALA A 239 -4.88 -2.40 9.12
CA ALA A 239 -3.78 -1.79 8.34
C ALA A 239 -2.61 -2.78 8.17
N GLU A 240 -2.24 -3.49 9.23
CA GLU A 240 -1.23 -4.55 9.19
C GLU A 240 -1.63 -5.68 8.23
N ARG A 241 -2.88 -6.16 8.34
CA ARG A 241 -3.41 -7.19 7.43
C ARG A 241 -3.39 -6.71 5.99
N LEU A 242 -3.80 -5.48 5.72
CA LEU A 242 -3.79 -4.91 4.38
C LEU A 242 -2.37 -4.89 3.80
N HIS A 243 -1.38 -4.42 4.56
CA HIS A 243 0.01 -4.47 4.12
C HIS A 243 0.51 -5.90 3.88
N ASN A 244 0.12 -6.85 4.75
CA ASN A 244 0.45 -8.26 4.57
C ASN A 244 -0.17 -8.85 3.29
N MET A 245 -1.39 -8.45 2.93
CA MET A 245 -2.04 -8.85 1.69
C MET A 245 -1.40 -8.20 0.45
N ARG A 246 -0.94 -6.95 0.55
CA ARG A 246 -0.17 -6.26 -0.52
C ARG A 246 1.18 -6.91 -0.81
N THR A 247 1.78 -7.55 0.20
CA THR A 247 3.11 -8.17 0.13
C THR A 247 3.07 -9.71 0.19
N ILE A 248 1.90 -10.30 -0.06
CA ILE A 248 1.63 -11.73 0.14
C ILE A 248 2.40 -12.68 -0.80
N ASP A 249 2.98 -12.17 -1.88
CA ASP A 249 3.64 -13.05 -2.84
C ASP A 249 5.05 -13.51 -2.42
N TYR A 250 5.62 -12.92 -1.36
CA TYR A 250 6.91 -13.34 -0.80
C TYR A 250 6.80 -14.59 0.09
N ILE A 251 5.61 -15.14 0.30
CA ILE A 251 5.38 -16.35 1.09
C ILE A 251 4.89 -17.51 0.21
N ASP A 252 4.98 -18.73 0.75
CA ASP A 252 4.59 -19.98 0.09
C ASP A 252 3.08 -20.01 -0.23
N GLU A 253 2.69 -20.65 -1.35
CA GLU A 253 1.29 -20.69 -1.85
C GLU A 253 0.27 -21.15 -0.80
N ASN A 254 0.61 -22.19 -0.01
CA ASN A 254 -0.26 -22.65 1.07
C ASN A 254 -0.53 -21.56 2.11
N LYS A 255 0.47 -20.73 2.44
CA LYS A 255 0.30 -19.61 3.37
C LYS A 255 -0.46 -18.46 2.73
N LYS A 256 -0.35 -18.25 1.41
CA LYS A 256 -1.16 -17.25 0.68
C LYS A 256 -2.65 -17.55 0.80
N VAL A 257 -3.04 -18.79 0.48
CA VAL A 257 -4.42 -19.26 0.58
C VAL A 257 -4.92 -19.15 2.03
N ALA A 258 -4.10 -19.58 3.01
CA ALA A 258 -4.47 -19.48 4.42
C ALA A 258 -4.71 -18.02 4.86
N LYS A 259 -3.81 -17.09 4.50
CA LYS A 259 -3.96 -15.67 4.81
C LYS A 259 -5.14 -15.02 4.08
N ALA A 260 -5.44 -15.43 2.86
CA ALA A 260 -6.60 -14.96 2.12
C ALA A 260 -7.91 -15.39 2.79
N LYS A 261 -8.01 -16.66 3.19
CA LYS A 261 -9.15 -17.16 3.99
C LYS A 261 -9.30 -16.43 5.31
N GLU A 262 -8.21 -16.30 6.06
CA GLU A 262 -8.17 -15.55 7.32
C GLU A 262 -8.66 -14.10 7.12
N THR A 263 -8.26 -13.45 6.02
CA THR A 263 -8.71 -12.09 5.69
C THR A 263 -10.22 -12.02 5.52
N ILE A 264 -10.81 -12.96 4.78
CA ILE A 264 -12.26 -13.02 4.54
C ILE A 264 -13.03 -13.36 5.83
N GLU A 265 -12.57 -14.35 6.58
CA GLU A 265 -13.30 -14.89 7.72
C GLU A 265 -13.19 -14.00 8.97
N ILE A 266 -12.03 -13.37 9.19
CA ILE A 266 -11.73 -12.64 10.43
C ILE A 266 -11.68 -11.13 10.20
N TYR A 267 -10.93 -10.66 9.18
CA TYR A 267 -10.65 -9.23 9.03
C TYR A 267 -11.77 -8.48 8.30
N MET A 268 -12.45 -9.09 7.33
CA MET A 268 -13.56 -8.44 6.62
C MET A 268 -14.74 -8.06 7.55
N PRO A 269 -15.19 -8.90 8.50
CA PRO A 269 -16.17 -8.48 9.51
C PRO A 269 -15.71 -7.29 10.36
N LEU A 270 -14.44 -7.26 10.75
CA LEU A 270 -13.85 -6.17 11.53
C LEU A 270 -13.77 -4.87 10.70
N ALA A 271 -13.38 -4.95 9.43
CA ALA A 271 -13.36 -3.82 8.51
C ALA A 271 -14.75 -3.19 8.34
N ARG A 272 -15.78 -4.02 8.20
CA ARG A 272 -17.19 -3.58 8.15
C ARG A 272 -17.63 -2.89 9.45
N LYS A 273 -17.16 -3.35 10.61
CA LYS A 273 -17.46 -2.71 11.91
C LYS A 273 -16.90 -1.28 12.00
N ILE A 274 -15.71 -1.02 11.43
CA ILE A 274 -15.11 0.32 11.38
C ILE A 274 -15.75 1.20 10.29
N ASN A 275 -16.57 0.62 9.41
CA ASN A 275 -17.23 1.30 8.31
C ASN A 275 -16.26 2.04 7.36
N ASN A 276 -15.07 1.47 7.16
CA ASN A 276 -14.08 2.02 6.23
C ASN A 276 -14.16 1.30 4.89
N GLN A 277 -14.95 1.85 3.97
CA GLN A 277 -15.25 1.21 2.68
C GLN A 277 -13.99 0.92 1.84
N LYS A 278 -13.00 1.82 1.87
CA LYS A 278 -11.74 1.65 1.12
C LYS A 278 -10.98 0.40 1.56
N LEU A 279 -10.85 0.24 2.87
CA LEU A 279 -10.16 -0.90 3.47
C LEU A 279 -10.91 -2.20 3.19
N ILE A 280 -12.25 -2.17 3.26
CA ILE A 280 -13.12 -3.30 2.90
C ILE A 280 -12.87 -3.71 1.45
N ASP A 281 -12.96 -2.78 0.51
CA ASP A 281 -12.83 -3.07 -0.92
C ASP A 281 -11.46 -3.65 -1.26
N GLU A 282 -10.39 -3.06 -0.74
CA GLU A 282 -9.03 -3.49 -1.03
C GLU A 282 -8.69 -4.86 -0.41
N LEU A 283 -9.03 -5.08 0.86
CA LEU A 283 -8.85 -6.38 1.50
C LEU A 283 -9.64 -7.48 0.77
N ASN A 284 -10.86 -7.17 0.35
CA ASN A 284 -11.71 -8.10 -0.38
C ASN A 284 -11.09 -8.49 -1.73
N ASN A 285 -10.65 -7.51 -2.50
CA ASN A 285 -10.01 -7.72 -3.81
C ASN A 285 -8.73 -8.56 -3.68
N LEU A 286 -7.87 -8.22 -2.72
CA LEU A 286 -6.63 -8.97 -2.48
C LEU A 286 -6.95 -10.39 -2.00
N ALA A 287 -7.90 -10.57 -1.08
CA ALA A 287 -8.23 -11.91 -0.59
C ALA A 287 -8.84 -12.80 -1.69
N TYR A 288 -9.74 -12.27 -2.53
CA TYR A 288 -10.31 -13.04 -3.64
C TYR A 288 -9.26 -13.46 -4.68
N LYS A 289 -8.23 -12.65 -4.89
CA LYS A 289 -7.13 -12.98 -5.82
C LYS A 289 -6.35 -14.24 -5.41
N TYR A 290 -6.17 -14.49 -4.11
CA TYR A 290 -5.34 -15.60 -3.59
C TYR A 290 -6.16 -16.73 -2.95
N ASN A 291 -7.49 -16.67 -2.99
CA ASN A 291 -8.38 -17.71 -2.44
C ASN A 291 -8.91 -18.69 -3.51
N ASN A 292 -8.49 -18.53 -4.78
CA ASN A 292 -8.90 -19.39 -5.91
C ASN A 292 -7.69 -20.07 -6.56
#